data_AF-R4T140-F1
#
_entry.id   AF-R4T140-F1
#
_cell.length_a   1.000
_cell.length_b   1.000
_cell.length_c   1.000
_cell.angle_alpha   90.00
_cell.angle_beta   90.00
_cell.angle_gamma   90.00
#
_symmetry.space_group_name_H-M   'P 1'
#
loop_
_entity.id
_entity.type
_entity.pdbx_description
1 polymer ?
#
loop_
_entity_poly.entity_id
_entity_poly.type
_entity_poly.pdbx_seq_one_letter_code
_entity_poly.pdbx_strand_id
1 'polypeptide(L)'
;MNDKTRFGLIGYSGGAIATGWAAALAPDYAPEVNKNLVGFTEGGVLVKPSHNLKYVNGSVAWTGVIPMALIGVSRSFGIDLKPYANSYGLQVLKDMEKASIVDALGRYPGLTWEKFVKPEYTNPNKVLPYVEAVNKINLGSAPTPTVPGYIAQGNNGVVEGTFGNPPGIGTGDGVMVAGDVRSLARQYCDTGNKSIKYDQYNLLSHVGAAVAWAPQAIGWLNDRFAGKAAPSSCGKIAPGNSLAPEVPVS
;
A
#
# COMPACT_ATOMS: atom_id res chain seq x y z
N MET A 1 30.00 0.19 -10.27
CA MET A 1 29.41 1.53 -10.03
C MET A 1 30.27 2.27 -9.00
N ASN A 2 30.37 3.59 -9.09
CA ASN A 2 31.11 4.45 -8.15
C ASN A 2 30.35 4.55 -6.81
N ASP A 3 31.03 4.61 -5.66
CA ASP A 3 30.43 4.73 -4.32
C ASP A 3 29.68 6.07 -4.08
N LYS A 4 29.79 7.02 -5.02
CA LYS A 4 29.06 8.29 -5.08
C LYS A 4 27.94 8.30 -6.12
N THR A 5 27.60 7.15 -6.70
CA THR A 5 26.53 7.07 -7.70
C THR A 5 25.20 7.43 -7.04
N ARG A 6 24.61 8.55 -7.44
CA ARG A 6 23.29 8.99 -6.99
C ARG A 6 22.20 8.18 -7.69
N PHE A 7 21.13 7.86 -6.96
CA PHE A 7 19.97 7.16 -7.51
C PHE A 7 18.69 7.63 -6.79
N GLY A 8 17.54 7.31 -7.37
CA GLY A 8 16.22 7.62 -6.84
C GLY A 8 15.31 6.39 -6.86
N LEU A 9 14.31 6.35 -6.00
CA LEU A 9 13.29 5.30 -5.99
C LEU A 9 11.99 5.82 -6.60
N ILE A 10 11.38 5.01 -7.46
CA ILE A 10 10.08 5.32 -8.10
C ILE A 10 9.22 4.06 -8.16
N GLY A 11 7.97 4.16 -7.74
CA GLY A 11 7.05 3.02 -7.82
C GLY A 11 5.59 3.41 -7.68
N TYR A 12 4.72 2.71 -8.39
CA TYR A 12 3.27 2.90 -8.30
C TYR A 12 2.59 1.58 -7.95
N SER A 13 1.48 1.63 -7.19
CA SER A 13 0.70 0.44 -6.81
C SER A 13 1.58 -0.60 -6.10
N GLY A 14 1.71 -1.83 -6.62
CA GLY A 14 2.66 -2.82 -6.09
C GLY A 14 4.12 -2.33 -6.04
N GLY A 15 4.54 -1.47 -6.97
CA GLY A 15 5.87 -0.85 -6.94
C GLY A 15 6.04 0.19 -5.83
N ALA A 16 4.95 0.82 -5.38
CA ALA A 16 4.97 1.71 -4.21
C ALA A 16 5.23 0.92 -2.92
N ILE A 17 4.76 -0.32 -2.82
CA ILE A 17 5.08 -1.20 -1.67
C ILE A 17 6.59 -1.36 -1.54
N ALA A 18 7.27 -1.73 -2.64
CA ALA A 18 8.72 -1.89 -2.64
C ALA A 18 9.44 -0.56 -2.37
N THR A 19 8.96 0.53 -2.98
CA THR A 19 9.56 1.87 -2.83
C THR A 19 9.47 2.37 -1.39
N GLY A 20 8.29 2.33 -0.77
CA GLY A 20 8.07 2.78 0.59
C GLY A 20 8.86 1.96 1.61
N TRP A 21 8.84 0.64 1.51
CA TRP A 21 9.64 -0.22 2.40
C TRP A 21 11.14 -0.03 2.22
N ALA A 22 11.63 0.10 0.98
CA ALA A 22 13.04 0.38 0.73
C ALA A 22 13.45 1.74 1.31
N ALA A 23 12.65 2.79 1.11
CA ALA A 23 12.92 4.13 1.63
C ALA A 23 12.89 4.17 3.16
N ALA A 24 11.96 3.45 3.79
CA ALA A 24 11.82 3.39 5.25
C ALA A 24 12.96 2.61 5.90
N LEU A 25 13.42 1.51 5.30
CA LEU A 25 14.47 0.66 5.86
C LEU A 25 15.89 1.10 5.49
N ALA A 26 16.08 1.83 4.39
CA ALA A 26 17.41 2.22 3.89
C ALA A 26 18.32 2.88 4.95
N PRO A 27 17.85 3.79 5.83
CA PRO A 27 18.71 4.44 6.82
C PRO A 27 19.42 3.45 7.75
N ASP A 28 18.72 2.41 8.19
CA ASP A 28 19.24 1.44 9.16
C ASP A 28 19.84 0.20 8.47
N TYR A 29 19.21 -0.27 7.40
CA TYR A 29 19.59 -1.51 6.72
C TYR A 29 20.79 -1.33 5.77
N ALA A 30 20.89 -0.18 5.10
CA ALA A 30 21.94 0.12 4.12
C ALA A 30 22.31 1.62 4.14
N PRO A 31 22.89 2.13 5.24
CA PRO A 31 23.18 3.56 5.40
C PRO A 31 24.10 4.13 4.31
N GLU A 32 25.03 3.32 3.79
CA GLU A 32 25.92 3.65 2.68
C GLU A 32 25.21 3.76 1.32
N VAL A 33 24.05 3.12 1.20
CA VAL A 33 23.14 3.27 0.05
C VAL A 33 22.26 4.50 0.28
N ASN A 34 21.69 4.64 1.48
CA ASN A 34 20.83 5.77 1.85
C ASN A 34 21.49 7.14 1.63
N LYS A 35 22.78 7.28 1.93
CA LYS A 35 23.52 8.56 1.73
C LYS A 35 23.52 9.06 0.27
N ASN A 36 23.32 8.16 -0.69
CA ASN A 36 23.33 8.44 -2.12
C ASN A 36 21.93 8.49 -2.74
N LEU A 37 20.89 8.20 -1.95
CA LEU A 37 19.50 8.24 -2.38
C LEU A 37 19.01 9.70 -2.42
N VAL A 38 18.68 10.20 -3.61
CA VAL A 38 18.28 11.60 -3.80
C VAL A 38 16.83 11.87 -3.37
N GLY A 39 16.04 10.82 -3.20
CA GLY A 39 14.65 10.85 -2.78
C GLY A 39 13.86 9.66 -3.31
N PHE A 40 12.65 9.49 -2.80
CA PHE A 40 11.70 8.49 -3.27
C PHE A 40 10.42 9.16 -3.79
N THR A 41 9.79 8.56 -4.78
CA THR A 41 8.45 8.95 -5.20
C THR A 41 7.58 7.73 -5.38
N GLU A 42 6.37 7.79 -4.84
CA GLU A 42 5.44 6.69 -4.86
C GLU A 42 3.99 7.15 -5.05
N GLY A 43 3.16 6.27 -5.63
CA GLY A 43 1.74 6.55 -5.79
C GLY A 43 0.87 5.31 -5.70
N GLY A 44 -0.40 5.48 -5.30
CA GLY A 44 -1.29 4.34 -5.07
C GLY A 44 -0.72 3.44 -3.97
N VAL A 45 -0.50 4.00 -2.78
CA VAL A 45 0.34 3.40 -1.75
C VAL A 45 -0.47 2.47 -0.84
N LEU A 46 -0.01 1.23 -0.70
CA LEU A 46 -0.52 0.32 0.33
C LEU A 46 0.15 0.65 1.68
N VAL A 47 -0.63 1.17 2.62
CA VAL A 47 -0.13 1.54 3.96
C VAL A 47 -0.51 0.50 5.00
N LYS A 48 -1.81 0.26 5.19
CA LYS A 48 -2.34 -0.64 6.22
C LYS A 48 -3.14 -1.78 5.58
N PRO A 49 -2.52 -2.97 5.41
CA PRO A 49 -3.14 -4.08 4.68
C PRO A 49 -4.51 -4.54 5.22
N SER A 50 -4.75 -4.45 6.53
CA SER A 50 -6.04 -4.80 7.12
C SER A 50 -7.18 -3.85 6.73
N HIS A 51 -6.88 -2.56 6.52
CA HIS A 51 -7.85 -1.60 5.99
C HIS A 51 -8.12 -1.88 4.51
N ASN A 52 -7.07 -2.17 3.73
CA ASN A 52 -7.22 -2.54 2.32
C ASN A 52 -8.10 -3.77 2.14
N LEU A 53 -7.93 -4.83 2.94
CA LEU A 53 -8.79 -6.01 2.87
C LEU A 53 -10.27 -5.63 3.02
N LYS A 54 -10.61 -4.77 3.99
CA LYS A 54 -11.98 -4.27 4.22
C LYS A 54 -12.45 -3.36 3.08
N TYR A 55 -11.56 -2.55 2.52
CA TYR A 55 -11.88 -1.58 1.46
C TYR A 55 -12.21 -2.26 0.12
N VAL A 56 -11.40 -3.25 -0.31
CA VAL A 56 -11.62 -3.96 -1.57
C VAL A 56 -12.60 -5.15 -1.43
N ASN A 57 -13.10 -5.41 -0.21
CA ASN A 57 -14.02 -6.51 0.08
C ASN A 57 -15.30 -6.34 -0.76
N GLY A 58 -15.54 -7.25 -1.70
CA GLY A 58 -16.71 -7.21 -2.58
C GLY A 58 -16.61 -6.23 -3.75
N SER A 59 -15.44 -5.67 -4.05
CA SER A 59 -15.24 -4.89 -5.28
C SER A 59 -15.40 -5.77 -6.52
N VAL A 60 -15.66 -5.17 -7.69
CA VAL A 60 -15.91 -5.95 -8.92
C VAL A 60 -14.71 -6.05 -9.85
N ALA A 61 -13.75 -5.12 -9.78
CA ALA A 61 -12.58 -5.15 -10.66
C ALA A 61 -11.31 -5.67 -10.00
N TRP A 62 -11.07 -5.37 -8.72
CA TRP A 62 -9.78 -5.64 -8.06
C TRP A 62 -9.82 -6.69 -6.97
N THR A 63 -10.93 -7.41 -6.77
CA THR A 63 -11.02 -8.48 -5.76
C THR A 63 -9.99 -9.59 -5.91
N GLY A 64 -9.50 -9.84 -7.14
CA GLY A 64 -8.40 -10.78 -7.39
C GLY A 64 -7.10 -10.45 -6.64
N VAL A 65 -6.90 -9.21 -6.20
CA VAL A 65 -5.72 -8.84 -5.40
C VAL A 65 -5.77 -9.40 -3.98
N ILE A 66 -6.95 -9.72 -3.45
CA ILE A 66 -7.11 -10.32 -2.11
C ILE A 66 -6.35 -11.65 -2.02
N PRO A 67 -6.68 -12.69 -2.82
CA PRO A 67 -5.95 -13.95 -2.76
C PRO A 67 -4.48 -13.79 -3.15
N MET A 68 -4.12 -12.90 -4.09
CA MET A 68 -2.71 -12.66 -4.44
C MET A 68 -1.90 -12.14 -3.25
N ALA A 69 -2.44 -11.14 -2.52
CA ALA A 69 -1.78 -10.58 -1.35
C ALA A 69 -1.65 -11.64 -0.24
N LEU A 70 -2.72 -12.40 0.02
CA LEU A 70 -2.69 -13.49 0.99
C LEU A 70 -1.64 -14.55 0.66
N ILE A 71 -1.56 -14.97 -0.61
CA ILE A 71 -0.58 -15.96 -1.08
C ILE A 71 0.85 -15.41 -0.99
N GLY A 72 1.08 -14.16 -1.39
CA GLY A 72 2.38 -13.51 -1.28
C GLY A 72 2.87 -13.45 0.16
N VAL A 73 2.03 -12.96 1.07
CA VAL A 73 2.31 -12.86 2.51
C VAL A 73 2.50 -14.24 3.14
N SER A 74 1.66 -15.21 2.77
CA SER A 74 1.80 -16.61 3.21
C SER A 74 3.16 -17.19 2.86
N ARG A 75 3.65 -16.96 1.65
CA ARG A 75 5.00 -17.38 1.22
C ARG A 75 6.10 -16.67 1.98
N SER A 76 5.96 -15.36 2.22
CA SER A 76 6.97 -14.56 2.91
C SER A 76 7.13 -14.94 4.39
N PHE A 77 6.07 -15.38 5.05
CA PHE A 77 6.07 -15.69 6.48
C PHE A 77 5.84 -17.17 6.83
N GLY A 78 5.72 -18.05 5.84
CA GLY A 78 5.50 -19.48 6.06
C GLY A 78 4.14 -19.81 6.68
N ILE A 79 3.10 -19.04 6.35
CA ILE A 79 1.75 -19.20 6.92
C ILE A 79 0.95 -20.20 6.09
N ASP A 80 0.40 -21.25 6.71
CA ASP A 80 -0.58 -22.12 6.05
C ASP A 80 -1.99 -21.50 6.11
N LEU A 81 -2.54 -21.15 4.94
CA LEU A 81 -3.88 -20.57 4.82
C LEU A 81 -4.99 -21.63 4.80
N LYS A 82 -4.66 -22.91 4.50
CA LYS A 82 -5.66 -23.97 4.30
C LYS A 82 -6.56 -24.23 5.52
N PRO A 83 -6.08 -24.15 6.77
CA PRO A 83 -6.94 -24.36 7.94
C PRO A 83 -8.08 -23.34 8.04
N TYR A 84 -7.91 -22.15 7.46
CA TYR A 84 -8.85 -21.03 7.55
C TYR A 84 -9.78 -20.91 6.34
N ALA A 85 -9.34 -21.37 5.18
CA ALA A 85 -10.11 -21.33 3.93
C ALA A 85 -11.24 -22.39 3.93
N ASN A 86 -12.38 -22.03 3.34
CA ASN A 86 -13.43 -23.00 3.01
C ASN A 86 -13.11 -23.68 1.64
N SER A 87 -13.99 -24.56 1.15
CA SER A 87 -13.77 -25.25 -0.13
C SER A 87 -13.60 -24.30 -1.32
N TYR A 88 -14.37 -23.21 -1.36
CA TYR A 88 -14.23 -22.17 -2.37
C TYR A 88 -12.93 -21.38 -2.21
N GLY A 89 -12.54 -21.00 -0.99
CA GLY A 89 -11.26 -20.36 -0.72
C GLY A 89 -10.07 -21.22 -1.12
N LEU A 90 -10.11 -22.53 -0.88
CA LEU A 90 -9.07 -23.47 -1.32
C LEU A 90 -8.96 -23.52 -2.86
N GLN A 91 -10.09 -23.47 -3.57
CA GLN A 91 -10.10 -23.37 -5.03
C GLN A 91 -9.45 -22.05 -5.48
N VAL A 92 -9.88 -20.91 -4.93
CA VAL A 92 -9.32 -19.60 -5.25
C VAL A 92 -7.81 -19.55 -4.98
N LEU A 93 -7.34 -20.11 -3.87
CA LEU A 93 -5.91 -20.18 -3.55
C LEU A 93 -5.12 -20.96 -4.59
N LYS A 94 -5.63 -22.12 -5.01
CA LYS A 94 -5.00 -22.96 -6.04
C LYS A 94 -4.96 -22.25 -7.39
N ASP A 95 -6.07 -21.63 -7.78
CA ASP A 95 -6.21 -20.94 -9.07
C ASP A 95 -5.30 -19.70 -9.15
N MET A 96 -5.13 -18.98 -8.03
CA MET A 96 -4.35 -17.73 -7.97
C MET A 96 -2.88 -17.94 -7.61
N GLU A 97 -2.46 -19.15 -7.24
CA GLU A 97 -1.10 -19.44 -6.75
C GLU A 97 0.00 -18.97 -7.71
N LYS A 98 -0.24 -19.09 -9.02
CA LYS A 98 0.70 -18.73 -10.09
C LYS A 98 0.16 -17.64 -11.02
N ALA A 99 -0.92 -16.98 -10.64
CA ALA A 99 -1.56 -15.95 -11.44
C ALA A 99 -0.66 -14.70 -11.54
N SER A 100 -0.65 -14.08 -12.71
CA SER A 100 -0.03 -12.77 -12.90
C SER A 100 -0.95 -11.64 -12.39
N ILE A 101 -0.46 -10.40 -12.31
CA ILE A 101 -1.34 -9.28 -11.94
C ILE A 101 -2.40 -8.99 -13.02
N VAL A 102 -2.09 -9.27 -14.29
CA VAL A 102 -3.04 -9.15 -15.41
C VAL A 102 -4.20 -10.13 -15.23
N ASP A 103 -3.90 -11.29 -14.66
CA ASP A 103 -4.90 -12.31 -14.33
C ASP A 103 -5.84 -11.87 -13.19
N ALA A 104 -5.44 -10.94 -12.34
CA ALA A 104 -6.20 -10.52 -11.17
C ALA A 104 -7.37 -9.59 -11.53
N LEU A 105 -7.23 -8.82 -12.61
CA LEU A 105 -8.21 -7.82 -13.01
C LEU A 105 -9.50 -8.52 -13.48
N GLY A 106 -10.61 -8.20 -12.82
CA GLY A 106 -11.93 -8.80 -13.10
C GLY A 106 -12.08 -10.25 -12.66
N ARG A 107 -11.07 -10.86 -12.01
CA ARG A 107 -11.17 -12.20 -11.44
C ARG A 107 -11.93 -12.18 -10.11
N TYR A 108 -12.84 -13.13 -9.94
CA TYR A 108 -13.70 -13.28 -8.76
C TYR A 108 -14.43 -11.99 -8.36
N PRO A 109 -15.22 -11.39 -9.26
CA PRO A 109 -15.94 -10.15 -8.98
C PRO A 109 -16.88 -10.34 -7.78
N GLY A 110 -16.83 -9.41 -6.81
CA GLY A 110 -17.63 -9.49 -5.61
C GLY A 110 -17.17 -10.57 -4.62
N LEU A 111 -15.94 -11.09 -4.75
CA LEU A 111 -15.31 -11.91 -3.71
C LEU A 111 -15.22 -11.10 -2.42
N THR A 112 -15.59 -11.74 -1.32
CA THR A 112 -15.38 -11.19 0.00
C THR A 112 -14.57 -12.16 0.86
N TRP A 113 -13.97 -11.66 1.93
CA TRP A 113 -13.32 -12.46 2.96
C TRP A 113 -14.24 -13.57 3.48
N GLU A 114 -15.51 -13.25 3.77
CA GLU A 114 -16.51 -14.18 4.28
C GLU A 114 -16.83 -15.31 3.30
N LYS A 115 -16.81 -15.03 1.99
CA LYS A 115 -16.95 -16.07 0.95
C LYS A 115 -15.73 -16.98 0.88
N PHE A 116 -14.55 -16.48 1.26
CA PHE A 116 -13.27 -17.16 1.14
C PHE A 116 -12.95 -18.07 2.33
N VAL A 117 -13.32 -17.68 3.55
CA VAL A 117 -12.98 -18.38 4.80
C VAL A 117 -14.11 -19.26 5.34
N LYS A 118 -13.79 -20.15 6.29
CA LYS A 118 -14.79 -20.89 7.05
C LYS A 118 -15.58 -19.96 7.99
N PRO A 119 -16.83 -20.27 8.35
CA PRO A 119 -17.70 -19.39 9.15
C PRO A 119 -17.08 -18.86 10.45
N GLU A 120 -16.27 -19.69 11.13
CA GLU A 120 -15.57 -19.35 12.37
C GLU A 120 -14.50 -18.24 12.21
N TYR A 121 -14.02 -18.00 10.99
CA TYR A 121 -12.96 -17.02 10.66
C TYR A 121 -13.47 -15.79 9.89
N THR A 122 -14.79 -15.59 9.82
CA THR A 122 -15.41 -14.43 9.14
C THR A 122 -14.92 -13.09 9.68
N ASN A 123 -14.52 -13.02 10.96
CA ASN A 123 -13.70 -11.92 11.47
C ASN A 123 -12.21 -12.23 11.22
N PRO A 124 -11.49 -11.47 10.37
CA PRO A 124 -10.08 -11.70 10.10
C PRO A 124 -9.20 -11.70 11.37
N ASN A 125 -9.60 -10.95 12.40
CA ASN A 125 -8.82 -10.85 13.64
C ASN A 125 -8.91 -12.12 14.52
N LYS A 126 -9.74 -13.10 14.15
CA LYS A 126 -9.71 -14.47 14.73
C LYS A 126 -8.62 -15.35 14.14
N VAL A 127 -7.99 -14.92 13.04
CA VAL A 127 -6.89 -15.64 12.39
C VAL A 127 -5.58 -15.03 12.89
N LEU A 128 -5.00 -15.62 13.94
CA LEU A 128 -3.78 -15.07 14.55
C LEU A 128 -2.62 -14.87 13.55
N PRO A 129 -2.31 -15.84 12.65
CA PRO A 129 -1.25 -15.63 11.65
C PRO A 129 -1.54 -14.47 10.68
N TYR A 130 -2.82 -14.19 10.40
CA TYR A 130 -3.21 -13.03 9.59
C TYR A 130 -2.90 -11.73 10.35
N VAL A 131 -3.32 -11.63 11.62
CA VAL A 131 -3.11 -10.42 12.43
C VAL A 131 -1.62 -10.11 12.58
N GLU A 132 -0.81 -11.12 12.89
CA GLU A 132 0.64 -10.98 12.99
C GLU A 132 1.26 -10.51 11.68
N ALA A 133 0.85 -11.11 10.55
CA ALA A 133 1.36 -10.74 9.25
C ALA A 133 0.98 -9.31 8.85
N VAL A 134 -0.31 -8.94 8.89
CA VAL A 134 -0.75 -7.59 8.47
C VAL A 134 -0.16 -6.48 9.34
N ASN A 135 0.10 -6.77 10.63
CA ASN A 135 0.81 -5.83 11.51
C ASN A 135 2.28 -5.70 11.12
N LYS A 136 2.94 -6.81 10.79
CA LYS A 136 4.35 -6.80 10.35
C LYS A 136 4.55 -6.06 9.02
N ILE A 137 3.56 -6.10 8.13
CA ILE A 137 3.58 -5.39 6.84
C ILE A 137 2.75 -4.09 6.84
N ASN A 138 2.42 -3.55 8.02
CA ASN A 138 1.83 -2.22 8.14
C ASN A 138 2.93 -1.16 8.02
N LEU A 139 2.95 -0.41 6.92
CA LEU A 139 3.96 0.62 6.68
C LEU A 139 3.86 1.77 7.71
N GLY A 140 2.70 1.97 8.32
CA GLY A 140 2.53 2.90 9.44
C GLY A 140 3.31 2.52 10.70
N SER A 141 3.81 1.28 10.80
CA SER A 141 4.69 0.83 11.88
C SER A 141 6.17 0.83 11.50
N ALA A 142 6.50 1.19 10.26
CA ALA A 142 7.88 1.26 9.79
C ALA A 142 8.58 2.57 10.23
N PRO A 143 9.92 2.60 10.26
CA PRO A 143 10.69 3.83 10.44
C PRO A 143 10.37 4.89 9.39
N THR A 144 10.73 6.13 9.69
CA THR A 144 10.54 7.26 8.77
C THR A 144 11.71 7.37 7.81
N PRO A 145 11.49 7.41 6.48
CA PRO A 145 12.55 7.68 5.52
C PRO A 145 13.26 9.00 5.84
N THR A 146 14.58 9.05 5.71
CA THR A 146 15.37 10.27 5.98
C THR A 146 15.57 11.17 4.75
N VAL A 147 15.32 10.63 3.56
CA VAL A 147 15.44 11.34 2.28
C VAL A 147 14.11 12.02 1.89
N PRO A 148 14.11 13.04 1.02
CA PRO A 148 12.87 13.66 0.54
C PRO A 148 11.92 12.65 -0.13
N GLY A 149 10.62 12.89 -0.02
CA GLY A 149 9.57 12.01 -0.56
C GLY A 149 8.50 12.76 -1.37
N TYR A 150 8.01 12.15 -2.45
CA TYR A 150 6.78 12.56 -3.14
C TYR A 150 5.77 11.43 -3.19
N ILE A 151 4.70 11.56 -2.41
CA ILE A 151 3.62 10.58 -2.25
C ILE A 151 2.38 11.09 -2.98
N ALA A 152 1.74 10.24 -3.78
CA ALA A 152 0.51 10.58 -4.49
C ALA A 152 -0.60 9.53 -4.33
N GLN A 153 -1.85 9.98 -4.33
CA GLN A 153 -2.99 9.07 -4.09
C GLN A 153 -4.25 9.49 -4.85
N GLY A 154 -4.91 8.55 -5.54
CA GLY A 154 -6.26 8.77 -6.07
C GLY A 154 -7.33 8.63 -4.97
N ASN A 155 -8.55 9.12 -5.24
CA ASN A 155 -9.68 8.97 -4.31
C ASN A 155 -11.03 8.72 -5.01
N ASN A 156 -11.02 8.30 -6.27
CA ASN A 156 -12.23 7.98 -7.03
C ASN A 156 -12.32 6.49 -7.40
N GLY A 157 -12.44 5.63 -6.38
CA GLY A 157 -12.48 4.17 -6.54
C GLY A 157 -13.69 3.59 -7.26
N VAL A 158 -14.75 4.39 -7.44
CA VAL A 158 -15.98 3.96 -8.14
C VAL A 158 -15.69 3.51 -9.57
N VAL A 159 -14.76 4.19 -10.25
CA VAL A 159 -14.34 3.87 -11.64
C VAL A 159 -13.66 2.50 -11.72
N GLU A 160 -13.08 2.02 -10.62
CA GLU A 160 -12.37 0.74 -10.51
C GLU A 160 -13.27 -0.32 -9.85
N GLY A 161 -14.57 -0.08 -9.75
CA GLY A 161 -15.53 -1.04 -9.22
C GLY A 161 -15.47 -1.24 -7.70
N THR A 162 -14.87 -0.31 -6.95
CA THR A 162 -14.92 -0.27 -5.48
C THR A 162 -15.84 0.85 -5.05
N PHE A 163 -17.04 0.47 -4.60
CA PHE A 163 -18.11 1.40 -4.23
C PHE A 163 -18.20 1.65 -2.70
N GLY A 164 -17.40 0.92 -1.93
CA GLY A 164 -17.44 0.96 -0.47
C GLY A 164 -16.88 2.26 0.11
N ASN A 165 -17.47 2.66 1.25
CA ASN A 165 -16.94 3.71 2.12
C ASN A 165 -17.01 3.20 3.58
N PRO A 166 -16.17 2.22 3.96
CA PRO A 166 -16.31 1.55 5.25
C PRO A 166 -16.08 2.53 6.42
N PRO A 167 -16.90 2.47 7.49
CA PRO A 167 -16.70 3.31 8.67
C PRO A 167 -15.29 3.18 9.24
N GLY A 168 -14.64 4.31 9.52
CA GLY A 168 -13.27 4.37 10.04
C GLY A 168 -12.15 4.13 9.01
N ILE A 169 -12.48 3.85 7.75
CA ILE A 169 -11.51 3.64 6.64
C ILE A 169 -11.72 4.68 5.55
N GLY A 170 -12.96 4.95 5.18
CA GLY A 170 -13.27 5.95 4.16
C GLY A 170 -13.16 5.41 2.72
N THR A 171 -12.94 6.34 1.79
CA THR A 171 -12.77 6.07 0.36
C THR A 171 -11.29 5.89 -0.03
N GLY A 172 -11.08 5.51 -1.28
CA GLY A 172 -9.76 5.31 -1.86
C GLY A 172 -9.76 5.43 -3.38
N ASP A 173 -8.66 5.03 -4.02
CA ASP A 173 -8.53 5.08 -5.47
C ASP A 173 -9.18 3.91 -6.20
N GLY A 174 -9.69 2.92 -5.46
CA GLY A 174 -10.26 1.69 -6.01
C GLY A 174 -9.53 0.43 -5.54
N VAL A 175 -8.28 0.60 -5.13
CA VAL A 175 -7.41 -0.46 -4.60
C VAL A 175 -6.85 -0.06 -3.24
N MET A 176 -6.36 1.18 -3.10
CA MET A 176 -5.68 1.72 -1.93
C MET A 176 -6.50 2.79 -1.22
N VAL A 177 -6.38 2.83 0.11
CA VAL A 177 -7.18 3.68 1.00
C VAL A 177 -6.57 5.08 1.12
N ALA A 178 -7.28 6.12 0.70
CA ALA A 178 -6.72 7.47 0.66
C ALA A 178 -6.42 8.04 2.06
N GLY A 179 -7.27 7.72 3.05
CA GLY A 179 -7.07 8.12 4.43
C GLY A 179 -5.81 7.54 5.07
N ASP A 180 -5.41 6.32 4.70
CA ASP A 180 -4.21 5.72 5.25
C ASP A 180 -2.95 6.39 4.67
N VAL A 181 -2.95 6.74 3.38
CA VAL A 181 -1.82 7.44 2.74
C VAL A 181 -1.65 8.85 3.31
N ARG A 182 -2.75 9.58 3.58
CA ARG A 182 -2.67 10.87 4.28
C ARG A 182 -2.02 10.72 5.65
N SER A 183 -2.41 9.70 6.41
CA SER A 183 -1.82 9.44 7.73
C SER A 183 -0.35 9.08 7.65
N LEU A 184 0.08 8.28 6.67
CA LEU A 184 1.48 7.94 6.50
C LEU A 184 2.33 9.18 6.18
N ALA A 185 1.88 10.01 5.23
CA ALA A 185 2.59 11.23 4.85
C ALA A 185 2.69 12.21 6.03
N ARG A 186 1.62 12.34 6.83
CA ARG A 186 1.63 13.13 8.07
C ARG A 186 2.59 12.55 9.11
N GLN A 187 2.54 11.24 9.33
CA GLN A 187 3.42 10.55 10.25
C GLN A 187 4.88 10.86 9.91
N TYR A 188 5.31 10.69 8.66
CA TYR A 188 6.67 11.02 8.25
C TYR A 188 7.05 12.49 8.53
N CYS A 189 6.14 13.44 8.30
CA CYS A 189 6.34 14.83 8.68
C CYS A 189 6.54 15.02 10.19
N ASP A 190 5.74 14.32 11.00
CA ASP A 190 5.68 14.49 12.45
C ASP A 190 6.87 13.81 13.15
N THR A 191 7.39 12.71 12.59
CA THR A 191 8.45 11.88 13.18
C THR A 191 9.86 12.18 12.66
N GLY A 192 10.03 13.13 11.73
CA GLY A 192 11.36 13.70 11.43
C GLY A 192 11.59 14.17 10.00
N ASN A 193 10.85 13.69 9.02
CA ASN A 193 11.07 14.05 7.62
C ASN A 193 10.22 15.26 7.21
N LYS A 194 10.83 16.45 7.22
CA LYS A 194 10.15 17.70 6.84
C LYS A 194 10.04 17.91 5.32
N SER A 195 10.54 16.98 4.51
CA SER A 195 10.65 17.09 3.05
C SER A 195 9.71 16.11 2.32
N ILE A 196 8.47 16.01 2.80
CA ILE A 196 7.42 15.18 2.20
C ILE A 196 6.45 16.04 1.40
N LYS A 197 6.41 15.84 0.08
CA LYS A 197 5.36 16.33 -0.81
C LYS A 197 4.24 15.29 -0.89
N TYR A 198 3.00 15.75 -0.77
CA TYR A 198 1.82 14.91 -0.89
C TYR A 198 0.78 15.54 -1.84
N ASP A 199 0.30 14.75 -2.81
CA ASP A 199 -0.80 15.11 -3.71
C ASP A 199 -1.93 14.08 -3.65
N GLN A 200 -3.18 14.55 -3.59
CA GLN A 200 -4.36 13.71 -3.69
C GLN A 200 -5.21 14.10 -4.91
N TYR A 201 -5.47 13.13 -5.79
CA TYR A 201 -6.32 13.30 -6.97
C TYR A 201 -7.75 12.85 -6.67
N ASN A 202 -8.58 13.80 -6.21
CA ASN A 202 -9.95 13.49 -5.77
C ASN A 202 -10.85 12.89 -6.86
N LEU A 203 -10.59 13.20 -8.12
CA LEU A 203 -11.41 12.76 -9.26
C LEU A 203 -10.82 11.55 -9.99
N LEU A 204 -9.62 11.09 -9.62
CA LEU A 204 -8.93 10.02 -10.32
C LEU A 204 -8.95 8.72 -9.53
N SER A 205 -9.13 7.64 -10.28
CA SER A 205 -9.06 6.27 -9.80
C SER A 205 -7.61 5.77 -9.72
N HIS A 206 -7.41 4.51 -9.38
CA HIS A 206 -6.09 3.90 -9.24
C HIS A 206 -5.28 4.00 -10.53
N VAL A 207 -5.83 3.61 -11.68
CA VAL A 207 -5.15 3.72 -12.98
C VAL A 207 -5.07 5.18 -13.44
N GLY A 208 -6.13 5.96 -13.28
CA GLY A 208 -6.14 7.37 -13.69
C GLY A 208 -5.10 8.22 -12.95
N ALA A 209 -4.94 7.99 -11.65
CA ALA A 209 -3.95 8.68 -10.83
C ALA A 209 -2.52 8.29 -11.22
N ALA A 210 -2.28 7.06 -11.69
CA ALA A 210 -0.97 6.63 -12.19
C ALA A 210 -0.52 7.47 -13.39
N VAL A 211 -1.44 7.69 -14.34
CA VAL A 211 -1.19 8.49 -15.55
C VAL A 211 -0.89 9.94 -15.20
N ALA A 212 -1.64 10.53 -14.27
CA ALA A 212 -1.40 11.91 -13.82
C ALA A 212 -0.09 12.06 -13.02
N TRP A 213 0.23 11.07 -12.18
CA TRP A 213 1.40 11.07 -11.30
C TRP A 213 2.71 10.86 -12.05
N ALA A 214 2.77 9.94 -13.01
CA ALA A 214 4.01 9.51 -13.66
C ALA A 214 4.90 10.67 -14.18
N PRO A 215 4.40 11.63 -14.99
CA PRO A 215 5.24 12.74 -15.45
C PRO A 215 5.70 13.65 -14.31
N GLN A 216 4.87 13.83 -13.28
CA GLN A 216 5.23 14.65 -12.11
C GLN A 216 6.27 13.96 -11.24
N ALA A 217 6.18 12.64 -11.09
CA ALA A 217 7.14 11.82 -10.35
C ALA A 217 8.53 11.89 -10.98
N ILE A 218 8.59 11.76 -12.31
CA ILE A 218 9.83 11.90 -13.09
C ILE A 218 10.39 13.32 -12.94
N GLY A 219 9.56 14.35 -13.14
CA GLY A 219 9.99 15.75 -12.97
C GLY A 219 10.52 16.03 -11.56
N TRP A 220 9.82 15.55 -10.54
CA TRP A 220 10.21 15.70 -9.14
C TRP A 220 11.54 15.00 -8.83
N LEU A 221 11.77 13.79 -9.34
CA LEU A 221 13.06 13.09 -9.19
C LEU A 221 14.19 13.80 -9.95
N ASN A 222 13.94 14.26 -11.17
CA ASN A 222 14.91 15.02 -11.95
C ASN A 222 15.37 16.28 -11.20
N ASP A 223 14.46 16.97 -10.53
CA ASP A 223 14.79 18.10 -9.68
C ASP A 223 15.70 17.72 -8.50
N ARG A 224 15.53 16.54 -7.91
CA ARG A 224 16.44 16.02 -6.87
C ARG A 224 17.83 15.70 -7.44
N PHE A 225 17.90 15.07 -8.61
CA PHE A 225 19.17 14.84 -9.30
C PHE A 225 19.88 16.16 -9.68
N ALA A 226 19.12 17.20 -10.00
CA ALA A 226 19.62 18.55 -10.27
C ALA A 226 19.98 19.35 -9.01
N GLY A 227 19.80 18.80 -7.80
CA GLY A 227 20.12 19.46 -6.53
C GLY A 227 19.13 20.54 -6.10
N LYS A 228 17.92 20.59 -6.69
CA LYS A 228 16.88 21.53 -6.27
C LYS A 228 16.22 21.07 -4.96
N ALA A 229 15.99 22.02 -4.07
CA ALA A 229 15.31 21.79 -2.79
C ALA A 229 13.95 21.11 -2.99
N ALA A 230 13.63 20.15 -2.12
CA ALA A 230 12.37 19.43 -2.18
C ALA A 230 11.20 20.29 -1.66
N PRO A 231 10.10 20.41 -2.41
CA PRO A 231 8.88 21.01 -1.87
C PRO A 231 8.32 20.13 -0.75
N SER A 232 7.52 20.73 0.14
CA SER A 232 6.92 20.05 1.27
C SER A 232 5.44 20.42 1.42
N SER A 233 4.62 19.41 1.70
CA SER A 233 3.21 19.53 2.09
C SER A 233 3.03 19.37 3.61
N CYS A 234 4.11 19.19 4.39
CA CYS A 234 4.02 19.05 5.84
C CYS A 234 3.26 20.23 6.47
N GLY A 235 2.35 19.92 7.41
CA GLY A 235 1.44 20.89 8.02
C GLY A 235 0.20 21.26 7.18
N LYS A 236 0.12 20.85 5.91
CA LYS A 236 -1.02 21.12 5.01
C LYS A 236 -1.81 19.87 4.61
N ILE A 237 -1.28 18.68 4.91
CA ILE A 237 -1.95 17.40 4.60
C ILE A 237 -3.17 17.23 5.49
N ALA A 238 -4.35 17.01 4.90
CA ALA A 238 -5.58 16.76 5.64
C ALA A 238 -5.47 15.51 6.55
N PRO A 239 -6.24 15.43 7.65
CA PRO A 239 -6.27 14.25 8.51
C PRO A 239 -6.58 12.95 7.74
N GLY A 240 -6.01 11.84 8.21
CA GLY A 240 -6.21 10.50 7.67
C GLY A 240 -6.82 9.54 8.70
N ASN A 241 -6.62 8.24 8.50
CA ASN A 241 -7.12 7.17 9.36
C ASN A 241 -6.12 6.80 10.47
N SER A 242 -6.56 6.04 11.47
CA SER A 242 -5.65 5.41 12.43
C SER A 242 -4.81 4.32 11.76
N LEU A 243 -3.49 4.40 11.92
CA LEU A 243 -2.54 3.38 11.46
C LEU A 243 -2.17 2.38 12.57
N ALA A 244 -2.87 2.41 13.71
CA ALA A 244 -2.61 1.50 14.82
C ALA A 244 -2.70 0.02 14.39
N PRO A 245 -1.85 -0.86 14.94
CA PRO A 245 -1.90 -2.30 14.68
C PRO A 245 -3.27 -2.93 15.01
N GLU A 246 -3.61 -4.00 14.30
CA GLU A 246 -4.77 -4.83 14.60
C GLU A 246 -4.55 -5.64 15.89
N VAL A 247 -5.62 -5.85 16.65
CA VAL A 247 -5.62 -6.65 17.88
C VAL A 247 -6.33 -7.98 17.62
N PRO A 248 -5.73 -9.14 17.97
CA PRO A 248 -6.41 -10.44 17.86
C PRO A 248 -7.68 -10.47 18.71
N VAL A 249 -8.66 -11.25 18.27
CA VAL A 249 -9.88 -11.52 19.06
C VAL A 249 -10.07 -13.02 19.27
N SER A 250 -10.66 -13.38 20.41
CA SER A 250 -11.04 -14.76 20.77
C SER A 250 -12.17 -15.31 19.90
#